data_AF-A0A495JJZ1-F1
#
_entry.id   AF-A0A495JJZ1-F1
#
_cell.length_a   1.000
_cell.length_b   1.000
_cell.length_c   1.000
_cell.angle_alpha   90.00
_cell.angle_beta   90.00
_cell.angle_gamma   90.00
#
_symmetry.space_group_name_H-M   'P 1'
#
loop_
_entity.id
_entity.type
_entity.pdbx_description
1 polymer ?
#
loop_
_entity_poly.entity_id
_entity_poly.type
_entity_poly.pdbx_seq_one_letter_code
_entity_poly.pdbx_strand_id
1 'polypeptide(L)'
;MTINPQATTGTIPDDRDARLVRIRQRQILLAFEQHGPGYQRVTGDGCRYVAEIVKATRDEWDWIYTHGRTHPEALTDTGPVRNPQQWDDLRREQGETAFTAAQTAFDAGDHAAALDHLDEARALGVLPEESWDRLRNHILAAAGGAR
;
A
#
# COMPACT_ATOMS: atom_id res chain seq x y z
N MET A 1 46.18 -21.94 6.67
CA MET A 1 45.67 -21.38 5.41
C MET A 1 44.22 -21.01 5.65
N THR A 2 43.98 -19.73 5.93
CA THR A 2 42.70 -19.19 6.41
C THR A 2 41.75 -19.04 5.24
N ILE A 3 40.64 -19.79 5.24
CA ILE A 3 39.56 -19.57 4.28
C ILE A 3 38.63 -18.54 4.93
N ASN A 4 38.62 -17.34 4.36
CA ASN A 4 37.76 -16.24 4.76
C ASN A 4 36.43 -16.41 3.99
N PRO A 5 35.31 -16.78 4.62
CA PRO A 5 34.04 -16.80 3.91
C PRO A 5 33.62 -15.34 3.70
N GLN A 6 33.59 -14.93 2.44
CA GLN A 6 33.01 -13.66 2.02
C GLN A 6 31.59 -13.57 2.61
N ALA A 7 31.38 -12.58 3.48
CA ALA A 7 30.05 -12.18 3.89
C ALA A 7 29.24 -11.88 2.63
N THR A 8 28.21 -12.67 2.37
CA THR A 8 27.15 -12.29 1.43
C THR A 8 26.52 -11.03 1.99
N THR A 9 26.90 -9.88 1.43
CA THR A 9 26.30 -8.58 1.71
C THR A 9 24.81 -8.69 1.43
N GLY A 10 24.00 -8.80 2.48
CA GLY A 10 22.55 -8.95 2.38
C GLY A 10 21.90 -7.63 2.00
N THR A 11 22.04 -7.20 0.74
CA THR A 11 21.22 -6.12 0.22
C THR A 11 19.78 -6.63 0.12
N ILE A 12 18.86 -6.02 0.86
CA ILE A 12 17.43 -6.30 0.69
C ILE A 12 17.05 -5.90 -0.73
N PRO A 13 16.49 -6.80 -1.55
CA PRO A 13 16.02 -6.44 -2.87
C PRO A 13 14.96 -5.33 -2.77
N ASP A 14 15.24 -4.19 -3.40
CA ASP A 14 14.29 -3.08 -3.50
C ASP A 14 14.12 -2.71 -4.97
N ASP A 15 12.86 -2.73 -5.41
CA ASP A 15 12.44 -2.23 -6.71
C ASP A 15 11.40 -1.14 -6.44
N ARG A 16 11.84 0.11 -6.58
CA ARG A 16 11.02 1.31 -6.35
C ARG A 16 9.76 1.30 -7.19
N ASP A 17 9.87 0.95 -8.47
CA ASP A 17 8.75 1.02 -9.40
C ASP A 17 7.74 -0.09 -9.09
N ALA A 18 8.22 -1.29 -8.76
CA ALA A 18 7.36 -2.37 -8.27
C ALA A 18 6.65 -2.00 -6.96
N ARG A 19 7.30 -1.29 -6.03
CA ARG A 19 6.66 -0.77 -4.80
C ARG A 19 5.58 0.26 -5.13
N LEU A 20 5.86 1.22 -6.01
CA LEU A 20 4.88 2.21 -6.42
C LEU A 20 3.64 1.57 -7.06
N VAL A 21 3.81 0.53 -7.88
CA VAL A 21 2.70 -0.24 -8.44
C VAL A 21 1.87 -0.90 -7.32
N ARG A 22 2.52 -1.52 -6.31
CA ARG A 22 1.80 -2.13 -5.17
C ARG A 22 1.06 -1.10 -4.32
N ILE A 23 1.69 0.02 -4.01
CA ILE A 23 1.07 1.15 -3.30
C ILE A 23 -0.16 1.63 -4.07
N ARG A 24 -0.04 1.77 -5.39
CA ARG A 24 -1.13 2.20 -6.25
C ARG A 24 -2.28 1.19 -6.28
N GLN A 25 -2.00 -0.11 -6.40
CA GLN A 25 -3.00 -1.16 -6.30
C GLN A 25 -3.71 -1.12 -4.93
N ARG A 26 -2.97 -0.92 -3.85
CA ARG A 26 -3.55 -0.79 -2.50
C ARG A 26 -4.49 0.43 -2.40
N GLN A 27 -4.12 1.57 -2.97
CA GLN A 27 -4.99 2.75 -3.03
C GLN A 27 -6.30 2.46 -3.78
N ILE A 28 -6.25 1.66 -4.85
CA ILE A 28 -7.45 1.25 -5.59
C ILE A 28 -8.31 0.32 -4.73
N LEU A 29 -7.71 -0.62 -3.99
CA LEU A 29 -8.44 -1.49 -3.06
C LEU A 29 -9.13 -0.69 -1.95
N LEU A 30 -8.48 0.33 -1.40
CA LEU A 30 -9.10 1.24 -0.43
C LEU A 30 -10.31 1.98 -1.03
N ALA A 31 -10.28 2.31 -2.33
CA ALA A 31 -11.42 2.88 -3.02
C ALA A 31 -12.56 1.87 -3.23
N PHE A 32 -12.25 0.59 -3.46
CA PHE A 32 -13.26 -0.48 -3.43
C PHE A 32 -13.93 -0.57 -2.07
N GLU A 33 -13.16 -0.64 -0.98
CA GLU A 33 -13.68 -0.71 0.39
C GLU A 33 -14.65 0.44 0.69
N GLN A 34 -14.31 1.66 0.24
CA GLN A 34 -15.12 2.84 0.50
C GLN A 34 -16.35 2.97 -0.42
N HIS A 35 -16.22 2.65 -1.70
CA HIS A 35 -17.20 3.05 -2.73
C HIS A 35 -17.79 1.89 -3.52
N GLY A 36 -17.04 0.80 -3.72
CA GLY A 36 -17.42 -0.29 -4.61
C GLY A 36 -18.81 -0.86 -4.30
N PRO A 37 -19.07 -1.33 -3.07
CA PRO A 37 -20.36 -1.91 -2.69
C PRO A 37 -21.55 -0.95 -2.78
N GLY A 38 -21.36 0.29 -2.33
CA GLY A 38 -22.42 1.30 -2.37
C GLY A 38 -22.84 1.63 -3.80
N TYR A 39 -21.86 1.82 -4.69
CA TYR A 39 -22.14 2.16 -6.09
C TYR A 39 -22.62 0.96 -6.90
N GLN A 40 -22.10 -0.24 -6.65
CA GLN A 40 -22.62 -1.45 -7.28
C GLN A 40 -24.13 -1.59 -7.06
N ARG A 41 -24.63 -1.27 -5.86
CA ARG A 41 -26.06 -1.32 -5.54
C ARG A 41 -26.89 -0.27 -6.30
N VAL A 42 -26.32 0.91 -6.55
CA VAL A 42 -27.04 2.04 -7.14
C VAL A 42 -27.00 2.01 -8.68
N THR A 43 -25.83 1.73 -9.26
CA THR A 43 -25.60 1.85 -10.70
C THR A 43 -25.45 0.49 -11.40
N GLY A 44 -25.20 -0.58 -10.66
CA GLY A 44 -24.83 -1.89 -11.22
C GLY A 44 -23.39 -1.99 -11.70
N ASP A 45 -22.58 -0.93 -11.56
CA ASP A 45 -21.19 -0.87 -12.02
C ASP A 45 -20.31 -0.11 -11.01
N GLY A 46 -19.98 -0.79 -9.91
CA GLY A 46 -19.07 -0.26 -8.89
C GLY A 46 -17.63 -0.15 -9.39
N CYS A 47 -17.21 -1.02 -10.33
CA CYS A 47 -15.87 -0.99 -10.92
C CYS A 47 -15.60 0.31 -11.68
N ARG A 48 -16.53 0.73 -12.54
CA ARG A 48 -16.44 2.02 -13.23
C ARG A 48 -16.28 3.17 -12.24
N TYR A 49 -17.08 3.16 -11.17
CA TYR A 49 -17.06 4.26 -10.21
C TYR A 49 -15.74 4.35 -9.43
N VAL A 50 -15.21 3.20 -9.00
CA VAL A 50 -13.87 3.14 -8.38
C VAL A 50 -12.81 3.70 -9.34
N ALA A 51 -12.84 3.29 -10.61
CA ALA A 51 -11.89 3.75 -11.62
C ALA A 51 -11.96 5.27 -11.86
N GLU A 52 -13.17 5.84 -11.87
CA GLU A 52 -13.38 7.29 -12.00
C GLU A 52 -12.84 8.05 -10.78
N ILE A 53 -13.12 7.59 -9.55
CA ILE A 53 -12.64 8.24 -8.31
C ILE A 53 -11.13 8.30 -8.26
N VAL A 54 -10.46 7.17 -8.52
CA VAL A 54 -9.00 7.08 -8.43
C VAL A 54 -8.30 7.66 -9.66
N LYS A 55 -9.07 8.17 -10.64
CA LYS A 55 -8.56 8.66 -11.93
C LYS A 55 -7.68 7.61 -12.61
N ALA A 56 -8.20 6.40 -12.75
CA ALA A 56 -7.45 5.25 -13.20
C ALA A 56 -6.90 5.43 -14.63
N THR A 57 -5.66 4.99 -14.85
CA THR A 57 -5.10 4.79 -16.20
C THR A 57 -5.76 3.60 -16.89
N ARG A 58 -5.60 3.45 -18.21
CA ARG A 58 -6.20 2.33 -18.95
C ARG A 58 -5.82 0.95 -18.39
N ASP A 59 -4.56 0.77 -18.02
CA ASP A 59 -4.10 -0.51 -17.46
C ASP A 59 -4.71 -0.74 -16.06
N GLU A 60 -4.91 0.34 -15.29
CA GLU A 60 -5.62 0.27 -14.01
C GLU A 60 -7.11 -0.02 -14.18
N TRP A 61 -7.75 0.47 -15.25
CA TRP A 61 -9.13 0.08 -15.60
C TRP A 61 -9.23 -1.44 -15.82
N ASP A 62 -8.35 -2.01 -16.64
CA ASP A 62 -8.35 -3.45 -16.92
C ASP A 62 -8.07 -4.27 -15.65
N TRP A 63 -7.18 -3.77 -14.79
CA TRP A 63 -6.91 -4.37 -13.49
C TRP A 63 -8.12 -4.31 -12.55
N ILE A 64 -8.78 -3.14 -12.42
CA ILE A 64 -9.97 -2.92 -11.58
C ILE A 64 -11.09 -3.89 -11.97
N TYR A 65 -11.40 -3.99 -13.26
CA TYR A 65 -12.42 -4.89 -13.77
C TYR A 65 -12.05 -6.36 -13.59
N THR A 66 -10.76 -6.68 -13.69
CA THR A 66 -10.29 -8.02 -13.41
C THR A 66 -10.43 -8.36 -11.94
N HIS A 67 -10.08 -7.43 -11.05
CA HIS A 67 -10.24 -7.58 -9.61
C HIS A 67 -11.70 -7.76 -9.21
N GLY A 68 -12.61 -6.89 -9.65
CA GLY A 68 -14.04 -7.01 -9.31
C GLY A 68 -14.71 -8.29 -9.84
N ARG A 69 -14.17 -8.89 -10.91
CA ARG A 69 -14.64 -10.18 -11.43
C ARG A 69 -14.10 -11.37 -10.64
N THR A 70 -12.84 -11.31 -10.21
CA THR A 70 -12.20 -12.39 -9.45
C THR A 70 -12.47 -12.32 -7.95
N HIS A 71 -12.87 -11.14 -7.45
CA HIS A 71 -13.19 -10.82 -6.05
C HIS A 71 -14.53 -10.07 -6.00
N PRO A 72 -15.65 -10.71 -6.39
CA PRO A 72 -16.96 -10.06 -6.40
C PRO A 72 -17.39 -9.55 -5.01
N GLU A 73 -16.84 -10.09 -3.93
CA GLU A 73 -17.06 -9.62 -2.56
C GLU A 73 -16.68 -8.15 -2.37
N ALA A 74 -15.66 -7.64 -3.09
CA ALA A 74 -15.26 -6.23 -3.06
C ALA A 74 -16.35 -5.28 -3.60
N LEU A 75 -17.35 -5.81 -4.30
CA LEU A 75 -18.50 -5.08 -4.84
C LEU A 75 -19.80 -5.35 -4.08
N THR A 76 -19.81 -6.26 -3.12
CA THR A 76 -21.04 -6.67 -2.43
C THR A 76 -20.97 -6.54 -0.92
N ASP A 77 -19.78 -6.69 -0.32
CA ASP A 77 -19.62 -6.55 1.12
C ASP A 77 -19.56 -5.07 1.50
N THR A 78 -20.69 -4.55 2.01
CA THR A 78 -20.77 -3.14 2.39
C THR A 78 -20.06 -2.79 3.70
N GLY A 79 -19.62 -3.78 4.47
CA GLY A 79 -19.12 -3.54 5.83
C GLY A 79 -20.04 -2.64 6.67
N PRO A 80 -19.51 -2.00 7.73
CA PRO A 80 -20.23 -0.97 8.48
C PRO A 80 -20.47 0.28 7.64
N VAL A 81 -21.69 0.83 7.74
CA VAL A 81 -22.03 2.12 7.12
C VAL A 81 -21.18 3.23 7.75
N ARG A 82 -20.41 3.92 6.91
CA ARG A 82 -19.57 5.05 7.28
C ARG A 82 -19.86 6.26 6.40
N ASN A 83 -19.91 7.45 7.00
CA ASN A 83 -19.92 8.70 6.28
C ASN A 83 -18.50 9.06 5.78
N PRO A 84 -18.32 10.08 4.91
CA PRO A 84 -17.01 10.45 4.39
C PRO A 84 -15.96 10.75 5.47
N GLN A 85 -16.33 11.50 6.53
CA GLN A 85 -15.42 11.82 7.63
C GLN A 85 -14.96 10.56 8.37
N GLN A 86 -15.85 9.60 8.61
CA GLN A 86 -15.51 8.33 9.27
C GLN A 86 -14.56 7.48 8.41
N TRP A 87 -14.65 7.56 7.08
CA TRP A 87 -13.67 6.93 6.20
C TRP A 87 -12.31 7.63 6.24
N ASP A 88 -12.30 8.97 6.28
CA ASP A 88 -11.08 9.75 6.41
C ASP A 88 -10.37 9.49 7.75
N ASP A 89 -11.13 9.45 8.85
CA ASP A 89 -10.62 9.13 10.18
C ASP A 89 -10.05 7.71 10.23
N LEU A 90 -10.78 6.73 9.69
CA LEU A 90 -10.30 5.34 9.63
C LEU A 90 -8.98 5.22 8.85
N ARG A 91 -8.89 5.86 7.66
CA ARG A 91 -7.67 5.84 6.85
C ARG A 91 -6.50 6.48 7.59
N ARG A 92 -6.75 7.61 8.24
CA ARG A 92 -5.74 8.32 9.03
C ARG A 92 -5.23 7.44 10.18
N GLU A 93 -6.13 6.86 10.98
CA GLU A 93 -5.77 5.99 12.10
C GLU A 93 -4.98 4.75 11.65
N GLN A 94 -5.43 4.09 10.57
CA GLN A 94 -4.73 2.93 10.02
C GLN A 94 -3.35 3.32 9.48
N GLY A 95 -3.23 4.48 8.85
CA GLY A 95 -1.96 4.93 8.28
C GLY A 95 -0.97 5.39 9.36
N GLU A 96 -1.43 6.03 10.43
CA GLU A 96 -0.62 6.34 11.62
C GLU A 96 -0.14 5.05 12.30
N THR A 97 -1.01 4.03 12.36
CA THR A 97 -0.66 2.69 12.87
C THR A 97 0.41 2.03 11.99
N ALA A 98 0.24 2.04 10.67
CA ALA A 98 1.21 1.50 9.73
C ALA A 98 2.56 2.23 9.82
N PHE A 99 2.55 3.56 9.95
CA PHE A 99 3.77 4.34 10.13
C PHE A 99 4.51 4.00 11.43
N THR A 100 3.77 3.81 12.52
CA THR A 100 4.34 3.37 13.80
C THR A 100 4.92 1.95 13.71
N ALA A 101 4.24 1.05 12.99
CA ALA A 101 4.73 -0.30 12.73
C ALA A 101 6.02 -0.28 11.89
N ALA A 102 6.12 0.63 10.91
CA ALA A 102 7.34 0.81 10.12
C ALA A 102 8.54 1.21 10.99
N GLN A 103 8.35 2.16 11.91
CA GLN A 103 9.39 2.57 12.87
C GLN A 103 9.79 1.41 13.79
N THR A 104 8.81 0.71 14.34
CA THR A 104 9.06 -0.42 15.25
C THR A 104 9.86 -1.53 14.55
N ALA A 105 9.50 -1.86 13.31
CA ALA A 105 10.21 -2.84 12.50
C ALA A 105 11.65 -2.39 12.18
N PHE A 106 11.83 -1.11 11.85
CA PHE A 106 13.14 -0.52 11.61
C PHE A 106 14.03 -0.59 12.86
N ASP A 107 13.51 -0.19 14.02
CA ASP A 107 14.23 -0.24 15.30
C ASP A 107 14.61 -1.67 15.70
N ALA A 108 13.79 -2.65 15.32
CA ALA A 108 14.06 -4.08 15.51
C ALA A 108 15.06 -4.67 14.48
N GLY A 109 15.48 -3.89 13.48
CA GLY A 109 16.35 -4.33 12.38
C GLY A 109 15.63 -5.12 11.29
N ASP A 110 14.31 -5.26 11.35
CA ASP A 110 13.48 -5.85 10.29
C ASP A 110 13.17 -4.80 9.22
N HIS A 111 14.20 -4.49 8.44
CA HIS A 111 14.13 -3.48 7.38
C HIS A 111 13.17 -3.88 6.26
N ALA A 112 12.90 -5.18 6.03
CA ALA A 112 11.94 -5.63 5.02
C ALA A 112 10.51 -5.30 5.46
N ALA A 113 10.14 -5.66 6.69
CA ALA A 113 8.84 -5.29 7.25
C ALA A 113 8.68 -3.76 7.39
N ALA A 114 9.76 -3.04 7.72
CA ALA A 114 9.75 -1.58 7.78
C ALA A 114 9.35 -0.96 6.42
N LEU A 115 9.88 -1.48 5.31
CA LEU A 115 9.53 -1.01 3.97
C LEU A 115 8.07 -1.31 3.62
N ASP A 116 7.57 -2.50 3.96
CA ASP A 116 6.19 -2.88 3.64
C ASP A 116 5.16 -2.07 4.46
N HIS A 117 5.45 -1.80 5.73
CA HIS A 117 4.64 -0.90 6.55
C HIS A 117 4.69 0.56 6.06
N LEU A 118 5.85 1.00 5.54
CA LEU A 118 6.00 2.32 4.95
C LEU A 118 5.17 2.47 3.67
N ASP A 119 5.12 1.43 2.83
CA ASP A 119 4.28 1.37 1.63
C ASP A 119 2.79 1.45 2.01
N GLU A 120 2.32 0.74 3.04
CA GLU A 120 0.94 0.81 3.52
C GLU A 120 0.60 2.20 4.05
N ALA A 121 1.48 2.82 4.86
CA ALA A 121 1.29 4.19 5.35
C ALA A 121 1.18 5.21 4.19
N ARG A 122 1.93 4.99 3.10
CA ARG A 122 1.84 5.79 1.87
C ARG A 122 0.53 5.55 1.12
N ALA A 123 0.06 4.31 1.06
CA ALA A 123 -1.21 3.97 0.41
C ALA A 123 -2.40 4.59 1.16
N LEU A 124 -2.35 4.63 2.49
CA LEU A 124 -3.36 5.25 3.37
C LEU A 124 -3.30 6.78 3.41
N GLY A 125 -2.30 7.40 2.76
CA GLY A 125 -2.22 8.86 2.54
C GLY A 125 -1.53 9.63 3.66
N VAL A 126 -0.93 8.96 4.64
CA VAL A 126 -0.26 9.62 5.78
C VAL A 126 1.16 10.09 5.42
N LEU A 127 1.72 9.57 4.32
CA LEU A 127 3.00 9.99 3.78
C LEU A 127 2.86 10.59 2.37
N PRO A 128 3.37 11.80 2.13
CA PRO A 128 3.65 12.28 0.78
C PRO A 128 4.69 11.40 0.07
N GLU A 129 4.68 11.38 -1.27
CA GLU A 129 5.64 10.58 -2.06
C GLU A 129 7.10 10.94 -1.74
N GLU A 130 7.42 12.22 -1.64
CA GLU A 130 8.79 12.66 -1.33
C GLU A 130 9.27 12.17 0.05
N SER A 131 8.38 12.18 1.05
CA SER A 131 8.69 11.69 2.39
C SER A 131 8.84 10.17 2.40
N TRP A 132 7.96 9.46 1.68
CA TRP A 132 8.07 8.01 1.50
C TRP A 132 9.40 7.64 0.83
N ASP A 133 9.79 8.31 -0.25
CA ASP A 133 11.04 8.01 -0.97
C ASP A 133 12.27 8.22 -0.09
N ARG A 134 12.29 9.33 0.67
CA ARG A 134 13.37 9.65 1.62
C ARG A 134 13.51 8.58 2.70
N LEU A 135 12.39 8.17 3.30
CA LEU A 135 12.38 7.15 4.36
C LEU A 135 12.75 5.77 3.82
N ARG A 136 12.27 5.41 2.62
CA ARG A 136 12.68 4.18 1.91
C ARG A 136 14.19 4.13 1.76
N ASN A 137 14.80 5.20 1.21
CA ASN A 137 16.24 5.26 1.00
C ASN A 137 17.02 5.20 2.33
N HIS A 138 16.48 5.78 3.41
CA HIS A 138 17.08 5.66 4.75
C HIS A 138 17.10 4.21 5.25
N ILE A 139 15.97 3.49 5.13
CA ILE A 139 15.85 2.08 5.53
C ILE A 139 16.82 1.21 4.72
N LEU A 140 16.93 1.43 3.41
CA LEU A 140 17.86 0.70 2.54
C LEU A 140 19.32 0.97 2.89
N ALA A 141 19.67 2.22 3.21
CA ALA A 141 21.02 2.57 3.64
C ALA A 141 21.39 1.91 4.97
N ALA A 142 20.46 1.82 5.92
CA ALA A 142 20.67 1.11 7.19
C ALA A 142 20.86 -0.40 6.97
N ALA A 143 20.03 -1.01 6.12
CA ALA A 143 20.15 -2.44 5.77
C ALA A 143 21.48 -2.77 5.08
N GLY A 144 22.00 -1.88 4.22
CA GLY A 144 23.30 -2.03 3.56
C GLY A 144 24.50 -1.61 4.41
N GLY A 145 24.27 -0.85 5.49
CA GLY A 145 25.28 -0.29 6.40
C GLY A 145 25.54 -1.11 7.66
N ALA A 146 24.74 -2.14 7.93
CA ALA A 146 24.97 -3.08 9.03
C ALA A 146 26.24 -3.92 8.76
N ARG A 147 27.39 -3.41 9.19
CA ARG A 147 28.67 -4.11 9.30
C ARG A 147 29.16 -4.08 10.74
#